data_AF-A0A352F9X8-F1
#
_entry.id   AF-A0A352F9X8-F1
#
_cell.length_a   1.000
_cell.length_b   1.000
_cell.length_c   1.000
_cell.angle_alpha   90.00
_cell.angle_beta   90.00
_cell.angle_gamma   90.00
#
_symmetry.space_group_name_H-M   'P 1'
#
loop_
_entity.id
_entity.type
_entity.pdbx_description
1 polymer ?
#
loop_
_entity_poly.entity_id
_entity_poly.type
_entity_poly.pdbx_seq_one_letter_code
_entity_poly.pdbx_strand_id
1 'polypeptide(L)'
;MVEMVLLPAFDEFVISYKDRKASASEDYQRHAISSNGIFRPVIVVNGQVIGIWKRTVKKDKILIQPIYFQSTDDGTKKMIVRAVKPLEVFFRNRLK
;
A
#
# COMPACT_ATOMS: atom_id res chain seq x y z
N MET A 1 -0.94 15.06 13.80
CA MET A 1 -0.04 13.94 13.46
C MET A 1 -0.54 13.34 12.17
N VAL A 2 0.33 12.97 11.23
CA VAL A 2 -0.09 12.25 10.01
C VAL A 2 -0.04 10.77 10.34
N GLU A 3 -1.16 10.07 10.17
CA GLU A 3 -1.25 8.63 10.37
C GLU A 3 -1.06 7.92 9.03
N MET A 4 -0.22 6.89 8.99
CA MET A 4 0.07 6.14 7.77
C MET A 4 0.29 4.67 8.05
N VAL A 5 -0.25 3.83 7.17
CA VAL A 5 -0.09 2.38 7.23
C VAL A 5 0.07 1.78 5.83
N LEU A 6 0.97 0.80 5.73
CA LEU A 6 1.13 -0.06 4.57
C LEU A 6 0.36 -1.35 4.83
N LEU A 7 -0.80 -1.50 4.20
CA LEU A 7 -1.67 -2.67 4.41
C LEU A 7 -1.37 -3.76 3.38
N PRO A 8 -1.39 -5.04 3.76
CA PRO A 8 -1.21 -6.15 2.84
C PRO A 8 -2.38 -6.28 1.84
N ALA A 9 -2.20 -7.16 0.86
CA ALA A 9 -3.31 -7.59 0.01
C ALA A 9 -4.44 -8.19 0.86
N PHE A 10 -5.69 -7.96 0.45
CA PHE A 10 -6.90 -8.47 1.12
C PHE A 10 -7.12 -8.00 2.57
N ASP A 11 -6.51 -6.88 2.97
CA ASP A 11 -6.77 -6.30 4.28
C ASP A 11 -8.23 -5.83 4.45
N GLU A 12 -8.80 -6.04 5.63
CA GLU A 12 -10.20 -5.72 5.99
C GLU A 12 -10.57 -4.26 5.73
N PHE A 13 -9.61 -3.33 5.87
CA PHE A 13 -9.82 -1.93 5.55
C PHE A 13 -10.32 -1.72 4.11
N VAL A 14 -9.87 -2.56 3.18
CA VAL A 14 -10.26 -2.50 1.77
C VAL A 14 -11.37 -3.50 1.46
N ILE A 15 -11.41 -4.70 2.05
CA ILE A 15 -12.38 -5.73 1.63
C ILE A 15 -13.77 -5.55 2.25
N SER A 16 -13.87 -5.09 3.49
CA SER A 16 -15.08 -5.28 4.31
C SER A 16 -16.29 -4.43 3.91
N TYR A 17 -16.05 -3.27 3.28
CA TYR A 17 -17.13 -2.36 2.89
C TYR A 17 -17.50 -2.52 1.42
N LYS A 18 -18.81 -2.64 1.13
CA LYS A 18 -19.31 -2.65 -0.25
C LYS A 18 -19.06 -1.31 -0.94
N ASP A 19 -19.37 -0.21 -0.25
CA ASP A 19 -19.03 1.15 -0.66
C ASP A 19 -17.73 1.59 0.01
N ARG A 20 -16.75 1.99 -0.80
CA ARG A 20 -15.40 2.37 -0.36
C ARG A 20 -15.08 3.84 -0.62
N LYS A 21 -16.06 4.64 -1.04
CA LYS A 21 -15.84 6.05 -1.41
C LYS A 21 -15.24 6.89 -0.28
N ALA A 22 -15.49 6.51 0.97
CA ALA A 22 -14.91 7.17 2.14
C ALA A 22 -13.42 6.89 2.33
N SER A 23 -12.88 5.76 1.84
CA SER A 23 -11.47 5.38 1.99
C SER A 23 -10.68 5.48 0.68
N ALA A 24 -11.34 5.40 -0.48
CA ALA A 24 -10.72 5.53 -1.79
C ALA A 24 -11.71 6.13 -2.80
N SER A 25 -11.27 7.13 -3.56
CA SER A 25 -12.05 7.66 -4.68
C SER A 25 -12.34 6.57 -5.72
N GLU A 26 -13.38 6.73 -6.52
CA GLU A 26 -13.81 5.71 -7.48
C GLU A 26 -12.71 5.35 -8.50
N ASP A 27 -11.95 6.33 -8.96
CA ASP A 27 -10.81 6.11 -9.85
C ASP A 27 -9.70 5.31 -9.16
N TYR A 28 -9.47 5.55 -7.87
CA TYR A 28 -8.43 4.86 -7.10
C TYR A 28 -8.85 3.46 -6.69
N GLN A 29 -10.15 3.20 -6.53
CA GLN A 29 -10.65 1.84 -6.29
C GLN A 29 -10.25 0.89 -7.43
N ARG A 30 -10.30 1.33 -8.69
CA ARG A 30 -9.85 0.53 -9.86
C ARG A 30 -8.35 0.25 -9.88
N HIS A 31 -7.57 1.05 -9.15
CA HIS A 31 -6.13 0.84 -9.01
C HIS A 31 -5.79 -0.01 -7.79
N ALA A 32 -6.59 0.04 -6.71
CA ALA A 32 -6.43 -0.78 -5.51
C ALA A 32 -7.04 -2.19 -5.67
N ILE A 33 -8.06 -2.33 -6.52
CA ILE A 33 -8.80 -3.57 -6.78
C ILE A 33 -8.70 -3.84 -8.28
N SER A 34 -8.11 -4.97 -8.67
CA SER A 34 -8.02 -5.34 -10.08
C SER A 34 -9.38 -5.71 -10.67
N SER A 35 -9.49 -5.71 -11.99
CA SER A 35 -10.71 -6.10 -12.72
C SER A 35 -11.17 -7.54 -12.42
N ASN A 36 -10.25 -8.43 -12.03
CA ASN A 36 -10.56 -9.80 -11.60
C ASN A 36 -10.74 -9.96 -10.08
N GLY A 37 -10.93 -8.85 -9.34
CA GLY A 37 -11.29 -8.89 -7.91
C GLY A 37 -10.13 -9.10 -6.94
N ILE A 38 -8.88 -8.95 -7.37
CA ILE A 38 -7.72 -9.03 -6.48
C ILE A 38 -7.52 -7.69 -5.77
N PHE A 39 -7.54 -7.74 -4.44
CA PHE A 39 -7.25 -6.60 -3.57
C PHE A 39 -5.74 -6.46 -3.41
N ARG A 40 -5.18 -5.38 -3.95
CA ARG A 40 -3.74 -5.10 -3.89
C ARG A 40 -3.34 -4.58 -2.51
N PRO A 41 -2.06 -4.73 -2.13
CA PRO A 41 -1.54 -4.06 -0.95
C PRO A 41 -1.59 -2.54 -1.11
N VAL A 42 -2.16 -1.82 -0.13
CA VAL A 42 -2.43 -0.38 -0.22
C VAL A 42 -1.56 0.46 0.70
N ILE A 43 -1.40 1.72 0.34
CA ILE A 43 -0.80 2.78 1.16
C ILE A 43 -1.94 3.67 1.63
N VAL A 44 -2.14 3.73 2.94
CA VAL A 44 -3.18 4.56 3.55
C VAL A 44 -2.53 5.71 4.29
N VAL A 45 -2.99 6.94 4.06
CA VAL A 45 -2.58 8.14 4.78
C VAL A 45 -3.84 8.86 5.25
N ASN A 46 -3.94 9.11 6.56
CA ASN A 46 -5.08 9.76 7.21
C ASN A 46 -6.43 9.11 6.80
N GLY A 47 -6.48 7.78 6.75
CA GLY A 47 -7.67 7.02 6.35
C GLY A 47 -7.98 7.01 4.85
N GLN A 48 -7.13 7.60 3.99
CA GLN A 48 -7.30 7.61 2.54
C GLN A 48 -6.27 6.71 1.85
N VAL A 49 -6.73 5.87 0.92
CA VAL A 49 -5.87 5.11 0.01
C VAL A 49 -5.27 6.07 -1.00
N ILE A 50 -3.96 6.29 -0.89
CA ILE A 50 -3.21 7.20 -1.78
C ILE A 50 -2.37 6.46 -2.82
N GLY A 51 -2.30 5.13 -2.72
CA GLY A 51 -1.49 4.31 -3.61
C GLY A 51 -1.50 2.84 -3.25
N ILE A 52 -0.70 2.07 -3.99
CA ILE A 52 -0.42 0.66 -3.74
C ILE A 52 1.07 0.46 -3.51
N TRP A 53 1.46 -0.70 -3.01
CA TRP A 53 2.86 -1.10 -2.99
C TRP A 53 3.05 -2.49 -3.60
N LYS A 54 4.18 -2.66 -4.30
CA LYS A 54 4.54 -3.91 -4.97
C LYS A 54 5.75 -4.53 -4.28
N ARG A 55 5.61 -5.79 -3.86
CA ARG A 55 6.73 -6.61 -3.40
C ARG A 55 7.41 -7.29 -4.58
N THR A 56 8.72 -7.14 -4.68
CA THR A 56 9.57 -7.85 -5.64
C THR A 56 10.66 -8.60 -4.88
N VAL A 57 10.75 -9.91 -5.12
CA VAL A 57 11.83 -10.75 -4.59
C VAL A 57 13.00 -10.69 -5.56
N LYS A 58 14.19 -10.33 -5.07
CA LYS A 58 15.47 -10.44 -5.78
C LYS A 58 16.40 -11.37 -5.00
N LYS A 59 17.44 -11.88 -5.66
CA LYS A 59 18.39 -12.88 -5.13
C LYS A 59 18.77 -12.65 -3.66
N ASP A 60 19.18 -11.42 -3.31
CA ASP A 60 19.68 -11.10 -1.96
C ASP A 60 18.84 -10.03 -1.24
N LYS A 61 17.65 -9.69 -1.75
CA LYS A 61 16.80 -8.66 -1.13
C LYS A 61 15.33 -8.72 -1.54
N ILE A 62 14.47 -8.31 -0.61
CA ILE A 62 13.10 -7.89 -0.90
C ILE A 62 13.12 -6.40 -1.23
N LEU A 63 12.41 -6.01 -2.28
CA LEU A 63 12.11 -4.62 -2.59
C LEU A 63 10.60 -4.38 -2.42
N ILE A 64 10.25 -3.32 -1.69
CA ILE A 64 8.88 -2.81 -1.64
C ILE A 64 8.85 -1.47 -2.38
N GLN A 65 8.13 -1.44 -3.50
CA GLN A 65 8.00 -0.25 -4.33
C GLN A 65 6.63 0.39 -4.10
N PRO A 66 6.56 1.62 -3.55
CA PRO A 66 5.33 2.39 -3.52
C PRO A 66 4.98 2.92 -4.92
N ILE A 67 3.68 2.94 -5.24
CA ILE A 67 3.11 3.47 -6.48
C ILE A 67 1.93 4.36 -6.07
N TYR A 68 2.09 5.66 -6.25
CA TYR A 68 1.10 6.66 -5.84
C TYR A 68 0.07 6.89 -6.94
N PHE A 69 -1.18 7.13 -6.56
CA PHE A 69 -2.26 7.45 -7.51
C PHE A 69 -2.32 8.93 -7.86
N GLN A 70 -1.73 9.78 -7.02
CA GLN A 70 -1.60 11.22 -7.23
C GLN A 70 -0.25 11.71 -6.72
N SER A 71 0.08 12.96 -7.07
CA SER A 71 1.21 13.65 -6.49
C SER A 71 1.09 13.67 -4.97
N THR A 72 2.21 13.38 -4.30
CA THR A 72 2.34 13.40 -2.84
C THR A 72 3.51 14.30 -2.48
N ASP A 73 3.38 15.03 -1.38
CA ASP A 73 4.44 15.90 -0.90
C ASP A 73 5.67 15.10 -0.43
N ASP A 74 6.81 15.78 -0.34
CA ASP A 74 8.07 15.14 0.00
C ASP A 74 8.12 14.62 1.45
N GLY A 75 7.36 15.22 2.36
CA GLY A 75 7.22 14.75 3.73
C GLY A 75 6.57 13.37 3.76
N THR A 76 5.43 13.24 3.08
CA THR A 76 4.70 11.98 2.94
C THR A 76 5.57 10.91 2.28
N LYS A 77 6.27 11.22 1.18
CA LYS A 77 7.19 10.28 0.52
C LYS A 77 8.29 9.79 1.45
N LYS A 78 8.95 10.70 2.19
CA LYS A 78 10.00 10.35 3.16
C LYS A 78 9.47 9.43 4.25
N MET A 79 8.26 9.71 4.74
CA MET A 79 7.61 8.89 5.76
C MET A 79 7.32 7.47 5.25
N ILE A 80 6.79 7.34 4.03
CA ILE A 80 6.50 6.05 3.39
C ILE A 80 7.79 5.25 3.17
N VAL A 81 8.85 5.88 2.66
CA VAL A 81 10.17 5.25 2.50
C VAL A 81 10.72 4.74 3.84
N ARG A 82 10.47 5.47 4.93
CA ARG A 82 10.87 5.01 6.28
C ARG A 82 10.08 3.77 6.72
N ALA A 83 8.78 3.71 6.43
CA ALA A 83 7.92 2.56 6.77
C ALA A 83 8.14 1.33 5.89
N VAL A 84 8.68 1.51 4.68
CA VAL A 84 9.05 0.40 3.79
C VAL A 84 10.14 -0.49 4.38
N LYS A 85 11.15 0.10 5.05
CA LYS A 85 12.33 -0.65 5.55
C LYS A 85 11.97 -1.80 6.50
N PRO A 86 11.15 -1.62 7.56
CA PRO A 86 10.70 -2.73 8.39
C PRO A 86 10.00 -3.84 7.61
N LEU A 87 9.20 -3.48 6.60
CA LEU A 87 8.45 -4.44 5.79
C LEU A 87 9.39 -5.29 4.90
N GLU A 88 10.43 -4.69 4.34
CA GLU A 88 11.48 -5.40 3.60
C GLU A 88 12.23 -6.40 4.49
N VAL A 89 12.54 -6.02 5.72
CA VAL A 89 13.19 -6.90 6.73
C VAL A 89 12.27 -8.05 7.10
N PHE A 90 11.00 -7.74 7.41
CA PHE A 90 9.99 -8.73 7.76
C PHE A 90 9.84 -9.81 6.68
N PHE A 91 9.69 -9.41 5.41
CA PHE A 91 9.54 -10.36 4.32
C PHE A 91 10.82 -11.13 4.02
N ARG A 92 12.00 -10.51 4.16
CA ARG A 92 13.29 -11.21 3.99
C ARG A 92 13.43 -12.37 4.97
N ASN A 93 13.04 -12.19 6.22
CA ASN A 93 13.17 -13.22 7.26
C ASN A 93 12.24 -14.42 7.06
N ARG A 94 11.24 -14.30 6.17
CA ARG A 94 10.28 -15.37 5.84
C ARG A 94 10.55 -16.06 4.50
N LEU A 95 11.66 -15.75 3.85
CA LEU A 95 12.14 -16.48 2.66
C LEU A 95 13.02 -17.69 3.00
N LYS A 96 13.24 -17.95 4.29
CA LYS A 96 13.97 -19.11 4.79
C LYS A 96 13.00 -20.23 5.13
#